data_AF-A0A3M1JWM8-F1
#
_entry.id   AF-A0A3M1JWM8-F1
#
_cell.length_a   1.000
_cell.length_b   1.000
_cell.length_c   1.000
_cell.angle_alpha   90.00
_cell.angle_beta   90.00
_cell.angle_gamma   90.00
#
_symmetry.space_group_name_H-M   'P 1'
#
loop_
_entity.id
_entity.type
_entity.pdbx_description
1 polymer ?
#
loop_
_entity_poly.entity_id
_entity_poly.type
_entity_poly.pdbx_seq_one_letter_code
_entity_poly.pdbx_strand_id
1 'polypeptide(L)'
;MRWCVLAGTGGRCRMVVHGSHPYVSFKLTGRTAMGGMRRVCSLDLDGPDFRDGSAVQSHLGQLPVLLEFLCEDPQFRLTVDQSLSQFAWNWLTALARDVDLGKG
;
A
#
# COMPACT_ATOMS: atom_id res chain seq x y z
N MET A 1 -0.68 15.88 -14.32
CA MET A 1 -1.39 14.68 -13.84
C MET A 1 -0.92 13.49 -14.65
N ARG A 2 -0.14 12.57 -14.05
CA ARG A 2 0.42 11.42 -14.77
C ARG A 2 0.05 10.15 -14.00
N TRP A 3 -0.82 9.35 -14.58
CA TRP A 3 -1.25 8.07 -14.03
C TRP A 3 -0.22 7.02 -14.42
N CYS A 4 0.40 6.37 -13.45
CA CYS A 4 1.23 5.19 -13.70
C CYS A 4 0.53 4.00 -13.07
N VAL A 5 0.05 3.09 -13.91
CA VAL A 5 -0.57 1.83 -13.50
C VAL A 5 0.43 0.72 -13.80
N LEU A 6 0.99 0.09 -12.77
CA LEU A 6 1.67 -1.18 -12.95
C LEU A 6 0.62 -2.28 -12.81
N ALA A 7 0.20 -2.83 -13.95
CA ALA A 7 -0.76 -3.92 -14.02
C ALA A 7 -0.02 -5.26 -13.98
N GLY A 8 -0.10 -5.97 -12.86
CA GLY A 8 0.23 -7.38 -12.77
C GLY A 8 -0.97 -8.24 -13.14
N THR A 9 -1.06 -8.72 -14.39
CA THR A 9 -2.13 -9.62 -14.85
C THR A 9 -2.01 -11.01 -14.21
N GLY A 10 -2.81 -11.34 -13.18
CA GLY A 10 -2.80 -12.70 -12.59
C GLY A 10 -3.21 -12.83 -11.12
N GLY A 11 -3.94 -11.87 -10.55
CA GLY A 11 -4.20 -11.83 -9.10
C GLY A 11 -3.00 -11.40 -8.26
N ARG A 12 -2.05 -10.71 -8.89
CA ARG A 12 -0.86 -10.10 -8.30
C ARG A 12 -1.19 -8.74 -7.69
N CYS A 13 -0.29 -8.24 -6.84
CA CYS A 13 -0.36 -6.88 -6.30
C CYS A 13 -0.40 -5.85 -7.44
N ARG A 14 -1.40 -4.97 -7.42
CA ARG A 14 -1.55 -3.84 -8.34
C ARG A 14 -1.43 -2.55 -7.55
N MET A 15 -0.68 -1.60 -8.12
CA MET A 15 -0.49 -0.27 -7.56
C MET A 15 -1.05 0.82 -8.48
N VAL A 16 -1.82 1.74 -7.91
CA VAL A 16 -2.30 2.95 -8.61
C VAL A 16 -1.85 4.18 -7.85
N VAL A 17 -1.25 5.16 -8.54
CA VAL A 17 -0.75 6.40 -7.92
C VAL A 17 -1.66 7.57 -8.27
N HIS A 18 -2.05 8.34 -7.26
CA HIS A 18 -2.74 9.62 -7.40
C HIS A 18 -1.92 10.71 -6.68
N GLY A 19 -1.71 11.86 -7.31
CA GLY A 19 -0.96 12.97 -6.71
C GLY A 19 -1.75 14.27 -6.78
N SER A 20 -1.93 14.90 -5.62
CA SER A 20 -2.55 16.21 -5.42
C SER A 20 -1.76 16.94 -4.33
N HIS A 21 -1.23 18.14 -4.61
CA HIS A 21 -0.42 18.85 -3.60
C HIS A 21 -1.22 19.03 -2.29
N PRO A 22 -0.66 18.73 -1.11
CA PRO A 22 0.73 18.33 -0.82
C PRO A 22 0.97 16.81 -0.66
N TYR A 23 0.05 15.94 -1.08
CA TYR A 23 0.09 14.50 -0.82
C TYR A 23 0.10 13.62 -2.08
N VAL A 24 0.60 12.40 -1.92
CA VAL A 24 0.54 11.35 -2.93
C VAL A 24 -0.05 10.09 -2.32
N SER A 25 -1.05 9.52 -2.98
CA SER A 25 -1.70 8.29 -2.57
C SER A 25 -1.34 7.13 -3.49
N PHE A 26 -0.98 6.01 -2.91
CA PHE A 26 -0.74 4.72 -3.57
C PHE A 26 -1.87 3.77 -3.18
N LYS A 27 -2.59 3.22 -4.14
CA LYS A 27 -3.59 2.17 -3.91
C LYS A 27 -2.92 0.82 -4.14
N LEU A 28 -2.82 -0.01 -3.11
CA LEU A 28 -2.34 -1.40 -3.20
C LEU A 28 -3.56 -2.33 -3.20
N THR A 29 -3.65 -3.21 -4.21
CA THR A 29 -4.77 -4.14 -4.37
C THR A 29 -4.27 -5.51 -4.78
N GLY A 30 -4.98 -6.59 -4.41
CA GLY A 30 -4.72 -7.94 -4.95
C GLY A 30 -4.57 -8.98 -3.85
N ARG A 31 -4.67 -10.27 -4.22
CA ARG A 31 -4.77 -11.38 -3.25
C ARG A 31 -3.56 -11.50 -2.32
N THR A 32 -2.38 -11.09 -2.77
CA THR A 32 -1.15 -11.12 -1.98
C THR A 32 -0.89 -9.82 -1.20
N ALA A 33 -1.72 -8.78 -1.39
CA ALA A 33 -1.54 -7.48 -0.75
C ALA A 33 -1.63 -7.56 0.78
N MET A 34 -2.60 -8.34 1.30
CA MET A 34 -2.76 -8.55 2.74
C MET A 34 -1.52 -9.19 3.36
N GLY A 35 -0.98 -10.25 2.74
CA GLY A 35 0.25 -10.92 3.20
C GLY A 35 1.47 -9.99 3.18
N GLY A 36 1.62 -9.18 2.13
CA GLY A 36 2.66 -8.17 2.06
C GLY A 36 2.53 -7.11 3.16
N MET A 37 1.31 -6.61 3.40
CA MET A 37 1.05 -5.60 4.42
C MET A 37 1.29 -6.12 5.84
N ARG A 38 0.92 -7.37 6.16
CA ARG A 38 1.23 -7.99 7.47
C ARG A 38 2.72 -8.07 7.77
N ARG A 39 3.59 -8.20 6.74
CA ARG A 39 5.05 -8.26 6.94
C ARG A 39 5.69 -6.92 7.26
N VAL A 40 5.08 -5.82 6.82
CA VAL A 40 5.72 -4.49 6.82
C VAL A 40 4.99 -3.45 7.65
N CYS A 41 3.71 -3.67 7.93
CA CYS A 41 2.91 -2.80 8.78
C CYS A 41 3.01 -3.30 10.21
N SER A 42 3.35 -2.39 11.13
CA SER A 42 3.39 -2.70 12.56
C SER A 42 1.99 -2.73 13.20
N LEU A 43 0.95 -2.41 12.45
CA LEU A 43 -0.43 -2.50 12.93
C LEU A 43 -0.91 -3.95 12.93
N ASP A 44 -1.71 -4.28 13.92
CA ASP A 44 -2.50 -5.50 13.90
C ASP A 44 -3.62 -5.37 12.85
N LEU A 45 -3.34 -5.86 11.64
CA LEU A 45 -4.30 -5.87 10.54
C LEU A 45 -5.38 -6.95 10.70
N ASP A 46 -5.21 -7.87 11.66
CA ASP A 46 -6.17 -8.93 12.01
C ASP A 46 -7.05 -8.53 13.20
N GLY A 47 -6.77 -7.37 13.79
CA GLY A 47 -7.47 -6.83 14.94
C GLY A 47 -8.88 -6.34 14.60
N PRO A 48 -9.82 -6.39 15.57
CA PRO A 48 -11.20 -5.94 15.37
C PRO A 48 -11.33 -4.44 15.06
N ASP A 49 -10.28 -3.64 15.29
CA ASP A 49 -10.29 -2.19 15.11
C ASP A 49 -9.85 -1.76 13.69
N PHE A 50 -9.30 -2.68 12.90
CA PHE A 50 -8.87 -2.39 11.53
C PHE A 50 -9.85 -2.99 10.52
N ARG A 51 -11.03 -2.34 10.39
CA ARG A 51 -12.14 -2.78 9.52
C ARG A 51 -12.26 -1.91 8.27
N ASP A 52 -13.08 -2.35 7.31
CA ASP A 52 -13.43 -1.60 6.11
C ASP A 52 -13.77 -0.13 6.42
N GLY A 53 -13.17 0.78 5.67
CA GLY A 53 -13.31 2.23 5.85
C GLY A 53 -12.44 2.84 6.95
N SER A 54 -11.66 2.04 7.69
CA SER A 54 -10.75 2.55 8.72
C SER A 54 -9.57 3.28 8.09
N ALA A 55 -9.16 4.37 8.74
CA ALA A 55 -7.99 5.16 8.38
C ALA A 55 -7.13 5.39 9.63
N VAL A 56 -5.84 5.13 9.52
CA VAL A 56 -4.91 5.19 10.65
C VAL A 56 -3.56 5.73 10.21
N GLN A 57 -2.99 6.62 11.02
CA GLN A 57 -1.62 7.06 10.82
C GLN A 57 -0.67 5.98 11.31
N SER A 58 0.23 5.54 10.45
CA SER A 58 1.13 4.41 10.72
C SER A 58 2.48 4.60 10.06
N HIS A 59 3.34 3.62 10.26
CA HIS A 59 4.61 3.49 9.58
C HIS A 59 4.65 2.18 8.81
N LEU A 60 5.11 2.24 7.55
CA LEU A 60 5.54 1.07 6.81
C LEU A 60 7.06 1.07 6.71
N GLY A 61 7.70 0.27 7.56
CA GLY A 61 9.13 0.43 7.83
C GLY A 61 9.43 1.83 8.36
N GLN A 62 10.19 2.62 7.59
CA GLN A 62 10.56 4.02 7.94
C GLN A 62 9.64 5.06 7.28
N LEU A 63 8.66 4.64 6.48
CA LEU A 63 7.79 5.55 5.75
C LEU A 63 6.57 5.93 6.60
N PRO A 64 6.41 7.20 7.02
CA PRO A 64 5.17 7.65 7.63
C PRO A 64 4.06 7.68 6.58
N VAL A 65 2.94 7.03 6.88
CA VAL A 65 1.79 6.91 5.97
C VAL A 65 0.49 7.15 6.71
N LEU A 66 -0.49 7.72 6.02
CA LEU A 66 -1.90 7.49 6.36
C LEU A 66 -2.35 6.25 5.61
N LEU A 67 -2.68 5.19 6.35
CA LEU A 67 -3.13 3.91 5.81
C LEU A 67 -4.65 3.82 5.91
N GLU A 68 -5.34 3.61 4.79
CA GLU A 68 -6.78 3.37 4.73
C GLU A 68 -7.06 1.96 4.23
N PHE A 69 -8.00 1.26 4.85
CA PHE A 69 -8.53 -0.02 4.37
C PHE A 69 -9.86 0.21 3.66
N LEU A 70 -9.94 -0.14 2.37
CA LEU A 70 -11.01 0.32 1.51
C LEU A 70 -12.19 -0.68 1.37
N CYS A 71 -11.96 -2.00 1.37
CA CYS A 71 -13.02 -3.04 1.39
C CYS A 71 -12.50 -4.48 1.60
N GLU A 72 -13.44 -5.43 1.78
CA GLU A 72 -13.26 -6.88 1.99
C GLU A 72 -12.34 -7.65 1.00
N ASP A 73 -12.04 -7.11 -0.18
CA ASP A 73 -11.01 -7.67 -1.08
C ASP A 73 -9.77 -6.79 -0.92
N PRO A 74 -8.63 -7.29 -0.37
CA PRO A 74 -7.65 -6.45 0.31
C PRO A 74 -7.19 -5.27 -0.55
N GLN A 75 -7.72 -4.11 -0.20
CA GLN A 75 -7.48 -2.85 -0.86
C GLN A 75 -7.02 -1.84 0.18
N PHE A 76 -5.78 -1.42 0.05
CA PHE A 76 -5.17 -0.43 0.91
C PHE A 76 -4.93 0.85 0.12
N ARG A 77 -5.12 1.99 0.76
CA ARG A 77 -4.60 3.27 0.28
C ARG A 77 -3.54 3.76 1.25
N LEU A 78 -2.40 4.11 0.71
CA LEU A 78 -1.28 4.69 1.44
C LEU A 78 -1.11 6.12 0.99
N THR A 79 -1.31 7.08 1.86
CA THR A 79 -1.11 8.50 1.55
C THR A 79 0.14 9.00 2.27
N VAL A 80 1.04 9.63 1.52
CA VAL A 80 2.30 10.18 2.01
C VAL A 80 2.46 11.63 1.59
N ASP A 81 3.34 12.35 2.29
CA ASP A 81 3.80 13.65 1.83
C ASP A 81 4.46 13.52 0.44
N GLN A 82 4.21 14.50 -0.42
CA GLN A 82 4.73 14.50 -1.79
C GLN A 82 6.26 14.43 -1.84
N SER A 83 6.98 14.99 -0.86
CA SER A 83 8.45 14.89 -0.78
C SER A 83 8.95 13.46 -0.63
N LEU A 84 8.13 12.57 -0.04
CA LEU A 84 8.45 11.16 0.17
C LEU A 84 7.96 10.27 -0.98
N SER A 85 7.20 10.80 -1.93
CA SER A 85 6.52 10.02 -2.97
C SER A 85 7.47 9.14 -3.80
N GLN A 86 8.66 9.64 -4.15
CA GLN A 86 9.62 8.87 -4.92
C GLN A 86 10.24 7.73 -4.10
N PHE A 87 10.53 7.99 -2.83
CA PHE A 87 11.03 6.96 -1.92
C PHE A 87 9.95 5.90 -1.65
N ALA A 88 8.72 6.33 -1.40
CA ALA A 88 7.56 5.46 -1.23
C ALA A 88 7.35 4.55 -2.45
N TRP A 89 7.43 5.10 -3.67
CA TRP A 89 7.31 4.32 -4.90
C TRP A 89 8.39 3.24 -5.02
N ASN A 90 9.66 3.60 -4.79
CA ASN A 90 10.78 2.66 -4.88
C ASN A 90 10.66 1.53 -3.84
N TRP A 91 10.29 1.88 -2.61
CA TRP A 91 10.12 0.93 -1.54
C TRP A 91 8.93 -0.01 -1.80
N LEU A 92 7.78 0.53 -2.19
CA LEU A 92 6.57 -0.26 -2.49
C LEU A 92 6.77 -1.19 -3.69
N THR A 93 7.48 -0.76 -4.73
CA THR A 93 7.78 -1.62 -5.89
C THR A 93 8.78 -2.72 -5.55
N ALA A 94 9.75 -2.47 -4.66
CA ALA A 94 10.64 -3.50 -4.14
C ALA A 94 9.87 -4.52 -3.30
N LEU A 95 8.98 -4.06 -2.41
CA LEU A 95 8.12 -4.93 -1.61
C LEU A 95 7.20 -5.80 -2.48
N ALA A 96 6.53 -5.20 -3.47
CA ALA A 96 5.64 -5.94 -4.36
C ALA A 96 6.38 -7.06 -5.10
N ARG A 97 7.63 -6.84 -5.52
CA ARG A 97 8.48 -7.86 -6.12
C ARG A 97 8.83 -8.98 -5.13
N ASP A 98 9.17 -8.65 -3.89
CA ASP A 98 9.49 -9.66 -2.87
C ASP A 98 8.30 -10.58 -2.58
N VAL A 99 7.11 -9.99 -2.46
CA VAL A 99 5.85 -10.69 -2.24
C VAL A 99 5.46 -11.55 -3.45
N ASP A 100 5.59 -11.02 -4.68
CA ASP A 100 5.29 -11.77 -5.91
C ASP A 100 6.27 -12.95 -6.13
N LEU A 101 7.51 -12.85 -5.61
CA LEU A 101 8.52 -13.91 -5.69
C LEU A 101 8.34 -15.00 -4.63
N GLY A 102 7.34 -14.90 -3.74
CA GLY A 102 7.10 -15.88 -2.69
C GLY A 102 8.27 -16.03 -1.71
N LYS A 103 9.17 -15.03 -1.64
CA LYS A 103 10.21 -14.97 -0.62
C LYS A 103 9.56 -14.39 0.64
N GLY A 104 8.94 -15.26 1.42
CA GLY A 104 8.26 -14.94 2.67
C GLY A 104 8.30 -16.13 3.60
#